data_AF-A0A396KFB6-F1
#
_entry.id   AF-A0A396KFB6-F1
#
_cell.length_a   1.000
_cell.length_b   1.000
_cell.length_c   1.000
_cell.angle_alpha   90.00
_cell.angle_beta   90.00
_cell.angle_gamma   90.00
#
_symmetry.space_group_name_H-M   'P 1'
#
loop_
_entity.id
_entity.type
_entity.pdbx_description
1 polymer ?
#
loop_
_entity_poly.entity_id
_entity_poly.type
_entity_poly.pdbx_seq_one_letter_code
_entity_poly.pdbx_strand_id
1 'polypeptide(L)' 'MTYLELVAAVGSVPMDIACMYFNGRLTEREMKNVIGWKKAGLVECFYLQNRNDENNQIRK' A
#
# COMPACT_ATOMS: atom_id res chain seq x y z
N MET A 1 3.31 -6.16 9.67
CA MET A 1 4.42 -5.64 8.83
C MET A 1 4.57 -4.17 9.16
N THR A 2 5.78 -3.66 9.36
CA THR A 2 6.03 -2.24 9.62
C THR A 2 6.23 -1.45 8.32
N TYR A 3 6.11 -0.13 8.38
CA TYR A 3 6.32 0.73 7.21
C TYR A 3 7.75 0.62 6.64
N LEU A 4 8.76 0.56 7.51
CA LEU A 4 10.16 0.40 7.09
C LEU A 4 10.41 -0.92 6.36
N GLU A 5 9.82 -2.02 6.84
CA GLU A 5 9.91 -3.34 6.17
C GLU A 5 9.22 -3.33 4.81
N LEU A 6 8.06 -2.65 4.71
CA LEU A 6 7.35 -2.50 3.44
C LEU A 6 8.19 -1.71 2.43
N VAL A 7 8.74 -0.56 2.82
CA VAL A 7 9.58 0.27 1.96
C VAL A 7 10.84 -0.49 1.52
N ALA A 8 11.45 -1.28 2.41
CA ALA A 8 12.59 -2.13 2.07
C ALA A 8 12.25 -3.22 1.04
N ALA A 9 11.06 -3.81 1.13
CA ALA A 9 10.61 -4.87 0.22
C ALA A 9 10.15 -4.33 -1.15
N VAL A 10 9.50 -3.16 -1.15
CA VAL A 10 8.84 -2.58 -2.33
C VAL A 10 9.74 -1.59 -3.07
N GLY A 11 10.53 -0.82 -2.32
CA GLY A 11 11.34 0.30 -2.77
C GLY A 11 10.62 1.64 -2.64
N SER A 12 11.39 2.72 -2.54
CA SER A 12 10.85 4.09 -2.39
C SER A 12 10.02 4.55 -3.58
N VAL A 13 10.56 4.44 -4.82
CA VAL A 13 9.86 4.89 -6.04
C VAL A 13 8.50 4.16 -6.23
N PRO A 14 8.42 2.83 -6.10
CA PRO A 14 7.12 2.14 -6.14
C PRO A 14 6.15 2.55 -5.01
N MET A 15 6.66 2.97 -3.84
CA MET A 15 5.81 3.52 -2.78
C MET A 15 5.25 4.90 -3.14
N ASP A 16 5.99 5.75 -3.86
CA ASP A 16 5.45 7.01 -4.36
C ASP A 16 4.27 6.76 -5.33
N ILE A 17 4.40 5.76 -6.20
CA ILE A 17 3.32 5.36 -7.11
C ILE A 17 2.12 4.81 -6.35
N ALA A 18 2.35 3.96 -5.33
CA ALA A 18 1.27 3.46 -4.49
C ALA A 18 0.59 4.61 -3.72
N CYS A 19 1.35 5.61 -3.25
CA CYS A 19 0.81 6.81 -2.63
C CYS A 19 -0.13 7.56 -3.60
N MET A 20 0.23 7.70 -4.88
CA MET A 20 -0.66 8.30 -5.88
C MET A 20 -1.96 7.50 -6.04
N TYR A 21 -1.90 6.16 -6.02
CA TYR A 21 -3.07 5.29 -6.05
C TYR A 21 -4.01 5.50 -4.85
N PHE A 22 -3.50 5.44 -3.61
CA PHE A 22 -4.34 5.64 -2.42
C PHE A 22 -4.90 7.06 -2.30
N ASN A 23 -4.24 8.05 -2.91
CA ASN A 23 -4.75 9.41 -3.05
C ASN A 23 -5.77 9.57 -4.20
N GLY A 24 -6.17 8.48 -4.87
CA GLY A 24 -7.16 8.49 -5.95
C GLY A 24 -6.66 9.10 -7.27
N ARG A 25 -5.35 9.29 -7.43
CA ARG A 25 -4.74 9.86 -8.65
C ARG A 25 -4.43 8.81 -9.72
N LEU A 26 -4.37 7.55 -9.34
CA LEU A 26 -4.17 6.42 -10.24
C LEU A 26 -5.26 5.39 -10.02
N THR A 27 -5.58 4.66 -11.08
CA THR A 27 -6.36 3.43 -10.98
C THR A 27 -5.51 2.26 -10.51
N GLU A 28 -6.15 1.24 -9.95
CA GLU A 28 -5.50 0.00 -9.53
C GLU A 28 -4.72 -0.64 -10.68
N ARG A 29 -5.28 -0.62 -11.89
CA ARG A 29 -4.64 -1.15 -13.10
C ARG A 29 -3.37 -0.38 -13.45
N GLU A 30 -3.40 0.94 -13.39
CA GLU A 30 -2.22 1.78 -13.67
C GLU A 30 -1.12 1.53 -12.65
N MET A 31 -1.46 1.50 -11.36
CA MET A 31 -0.49 1.17 -10.31
C MET A 31 0.13 -0.21 -10.57
N LYS A 32 -0.69 -1.26 -10.76
CA LYS A 32 -0.22 -2.63 -10.97
C LYS A 32 0.67 -2.78 -12.21
N ASN A 33 0.40 -2.01 -13.26
CA ASN A 33 1.24 -1.98 -14.46
C ASN A 33 2.61 -1.35 -14.20
N VAL A 34 2.70 -0.34 -13.33
CA VAL A 34 3.96 0.38 -13.03
C VAL A 34 4.82 -0.37 -12.01
N ILE A 35 4.23 -0.79 -10.89
CA ILE A 35 5.00 -1.40 -9.78
C ILE A 35 4.99 -2.92 -9.80
N GLY A 36 4.16 -3.52 -10.64
CA GLY A 36 3.98 -4.96 -10.73
C GLY A 36 3.03 -5.54 -9.67
N TRP A 37 2.36 -6.62 -10.04
CA TRP A 37 1.33 -7.30 -9.22
C TRP A 37 1.82 -7.72 -7.84
N LYS A 38 3.05 -8.27 -7.75
CA LYS A 38 3.61 -8.75 -6.47
C LYS A 38 3.80 -7.60 -5.47
N LYS A 39 4.35 -6.47 -5.91
CA LYS A 39 4.56 -5.30 -5.05
C LYS A 39 3.25 -4.61 -4.70
N ALA A 40 2.35 -4.47 -5.68
CA ALA A 40 1.01 -3.95 -5.44
C ALA A 40 0.27 -4.74 -4.35
N GLY A 41 0.33 -6.08 -4.41
CA GLY A 41 -0.26 -6.94 -3.38
C GLY A 41 0.33 -6.73 -1.98
N LEU A 42 1.65 -6.50 -1.87
CA LEU A 42 2.28 -6.19 -0.57
C LEU A 42 1.76 -4.88 0.03
N VAL A 43 1.64 -3.84 -0.80
CA VAL A 43 1.16 -2.53 -0.34
C VAL A 43 -0.33 -2.58 0.01
N GLU A 44 -1.16 -3.24 -0.81
CA GLU A 44 -2.58 -3.45 -0.52
C GLU A 44 -2.79 -4.21 0.80
N CYS A 45 -2.06 -5.31 1.01
CA CYS A 45 -2.11 -6.07 2.26
C CYS A 45 -1.72 -5.24 3.47
N PHE A 46 -0.65 -4.44 3.37
CA PHE A 46 -0.23 -3.55 4.45
C PHE A 46 -1.31 -2.50 4.75
N TYR A 47 -1.89 -1.87 3.73
CA TYR A 47 -2.91 -0.84 3.91
C TYR A 47 -4.18 -1.41 4.58
N LEU A 48 -4.63 -2.59 4.14
CA LEU A 48 -5.78 -3.27 4.73
C LEU A 48 -5.54 -3.66 6.19
N GLN A 49 -4.33 -4.10 6.54
CA GLN A 49 -3.96 -4.41 7.93
C GLN A 49 -4.08 -3.16 8.81
N ASN A 50 -3.44 -2.05 8.41
CA ASN A 50 -3.47 -0.80 9.19
C ASN A 50 -4.89 -0.22 9.32
N ARG A 51 -5.72 -0.29 8.27
CA ARG A 51 -7.11 0.17 8.32
C ARG A 51 -7.97 -0.65 9.29
N ASN A 52 -7.72 -1.96 9.38
CA ASN A 52 -8.44 -2.82 10.32
C ASN A 52 -8.02 -2.54 11.77
N ASP A 53 -6.74 -2.22 12.00
CA ASP A 53 -6.24 -1.86 13.33
C ASP A 53 -6.81 -0.52 13.83
N GLU A 54 -6.94 0.48 12.95
CA GLU A 54 -7.61 1.76 13.28
C GLU A 54 -9.08 1.56 13.64
N ASN A 55 -9.82 0.79 12.84
CA ASN A 55 -11.23 0.50 13.10
C ASN A 55 -11.44 -0.32 14.39
N ASN A 56 -10.48 -1.15 14.78
CA ASN A 56 -10.55 -1.93 16.02
C ASN A 56 -10.24 -1.08 17.27
N GLN A 57 -9.44 -0.01 17.14
CA GLN A 57 -9.18 0.93 18.23
C GLN A 57 -10.37 1.85 18.54
N ILE A 58 -11.17 2.22 17.53
CA ILE A 58 -12.38 3.05 17.72
C ILE A 58 -13.51 2.28 18.43
N ARG A 59 -13.48 0.94 18.40
CA ARG A 59 -14.52 0.06 18.96
C ARG A 59 -14.23 -0.46 20.37
N LYS A 60 -13.18 0.03 21.05
CA LYS A 60 -12.88 -0.24 22.46
C LYS A 60 -13.20 0.97 23.31
#